data_AF-A0A2N2Z7I4-F1
#
_entry.id   AF-A0A2N2Z7I4-F1
#
_cell.length_a   1.000
_cell.length_b   1.000
_cell.length_c   1.000
_cell.angle_alpha   90.00
_cell.angle_beta   90.00
_cell.angle_gamma   90.00
#
_symmetry.space_group_name_H-M   'P 1'
#
loop_
_entity.id
_entity.type
_entity.pdbx_description
1 polymer ?
#
loop_
_entity_poly.entity_id
_entity_poly.type
_entity_poly.pdbx_seq_one_letter_code
_entity_poly.pdbx_strand_id
1 'polypeptide(L)'
;MLILSACEKGPAVKLAGTYTGTMDISGFGIYENSEVVITGPALSRAVITFKKFPLASDSDVTIYAARVESDPEKYTISYTGSVIPGMECNLTGNAQGGNLSLDVIIEAGGTSFSINYTGRRN
;
A
#
# COMPACT_ATOMS: atom_id res chain seq x y z
N MET A 1 -16.94 -40.22 17.45
CA MET A 1 -16.50 -38.86 17.79
C MET A 1 -15.64 -38.37 16.64
N LEU A 2 -16.22 -37.57 15.73
CA LEU A 2 -15.52 -36.99 14.59
C LEU A 2 -14.73 -35.78 15.10
N ILE A 3 -13.40 -35.89 15.07
CA ILE A 3 -12.51 -34.76 15.32
C ILE A 3 -12.60 -33.88 14.07
N LEU A 4 -13.40 -32.82 14.15
CA LEU A 4 -13.30 -31.68 13.23
C LEU A 4 -11.96 -30.99 13.52
N SER A 5 -10.90 -31.44 12.86
CA SER A 5 -9.70 -30.62 12.72
C SER A 5 -10.10 -29.40 11.91
N ALA A 6 -10.35 -28.28 12.59
CA ALA A 6 -10.48 -26.98 11.95
C ALA A 6 -9.16 -26.71 11.21
N CYS A 7 -9.20 -26.91 9.90
CA CYS A 7 -8.13 -26.64 8.97
C CYS A 7 -7.89 -25.13 8.92
N GLU A 8 -6.60 -24.77 9.00
CA GLU A 8 -5.97 -23.51 8.56
C GLU A 8 -6.20 -22.25 9.42
N LYS A 9 -5.21 -21.99 10.29
CA LYS A 9 -4.77 -20.62 10.60
C LYS A 9 -4.44 -19.92 9.27
N GLY A 10 -5.37 -19.12 8.75
CA GLY A 10 -5.06 -18.03 7.82
C GLY A 10 -4.03 -17.06 8.44
N PRO A 11 -3.39 -16.19 7.64
CA PRO A 11 -2.05 -15.67 7.90
C PRO A 11 -1.90 -15.01 9.25
N ALA A 12 -0.83 -15.37 9.97
CA ALA A 12 -0.33 -14.60 11.12
C ALA A 12 0.32 -13.26 10.71
N VAL A 13 0.12 -12.80 9.47
CA VAL A 13 0.63 -11.53 8.98
C VAL A 13 -0.45 -10.49 9.23
N LYS A 14 -0.22 -9.57 10.16
CA LYS A 14 -1.05 -8.35 10.26
C LYS A 14 -0.77 -7.50 9.02
N LEU A 15 -1.76 -6.81 8.44
CA LEU A 15 -1.51 -5.82 7.37
C LEU A 15 -1.55 -4.38 7.90
N ALA A 16 -2.49 -4.06 8.80
CA ALA A 16 -2.55 -2.73 9.39
C ALA A 16 -1.27 -2.37 10.15
N GLY A 17 -0.82 -1.13 9.97
CA GLY A 17 0.33 -0.57 10.67
C GLY A 17 0.97 0.59 9.92
N THR A 18 1.99 1.16 10.55
CA THR A 18 2.88 2.13 9.92
C THR A 18 4.09 1.40 9.39
N TYR A 19 4.39 1.62 8.12
CA TYR A 19 5.56 1.12 7.45
C TYR A 19 6.50 2.29 7.21
N THR A 20 7.77 2.13 7.55
CA THR A 20 8.81 3.12 7.26
C THR A 20 9.82 2.51 6.31
N GLY A 21 10.25 3.27 5.31
CA GLY A 21 11.22 2.79 4.33
C GLY A 21 11.59 3.83 3.27
N THR A 22 11.79 3.35 2.05
CA THR A 22 12.31 4.13 0.93
C THR A 22 11.24 4.30 -0.13
N MET A 23 11.08 5.54 -0.60
CA MET A 23 10.24 5.89 -1.75
C MET A 23 11.14 6.42 -2.88
N ASP A 24 11.17 5.74 -4.01
CA ASP A 24 11.86 6.19 -5.22
C ASP A 24 10.84 6.71 -6.23
N ILE A 25 10.94 7.99 -6.57
CA ILE A 25 10.06 8.66 -7.52
C ILE A 25 10.86 8.94 -8.78
N SER A 26 10.48 8.29 -9.88
CA SER A 26 11.17 8.40 -11.16
C SER A 26 11.24 9.87 -11.62
N GLY A 27 12.46 10.34 -11.87
CA GLY A 27 12.73 11.73 -12.30
C GLY A 27 12.83 12.75 -11.17
N PHE A 28 12.56 12.39 -9.91
CA PHE A 28 12.66 13.28 -8.74
C PHE A 28 13.74 12.83 -7.76
N GLY A 29 13.83 11.53 -7.49
CA GLY A 29 14.85 10.93 -6.65
C GLY A 29 14.30 10.02 -5.56
N ILE A 30 15.20 9.71 -4.62
CA ILE A 30 14.98 8.72 -3.55
C ILE A 30 14.77 9.46 -2.22
N TYR A 31 13.69 9.12 -1.53
CA TYR A 31 13.27 9.67 -0.24
C TYR A 31 13.34 8.60 0.85
N GLU A 32 14.36 8.69 1.70
CA GLU A 32 14.54 7.80 2.84
C GLU A 32 13.59 8.14 3.99
N ASN A 33 13.30 7.16 4.85
CA ASN A 33 12.41 7.28 6.00
C ASN A 33 10.98 7.73 5.64
N SER A 34 10.54 7.43 4.43
CA SER A 34 9.17 7.67 3.97
C SER A 34 8.21 6.76 4.74
N GLU A 35 7.05 7.30 5.16
CA GLU A 35 6.05 6.55 5.91
C GLU A 35 4.80 6.26 5.07
N VAL A 36 4.36 5.00 5.12
CA VAL A 36 3.08 4.56 4.58
C VAL A 36 2.26 3.93 5.70
N VAL A 37 1.07 4.48 5.93
CA VAL A 37 0.13 3.97 6.93
C VAL A 37 -0.96 3.17 6.23
N ILE A 38 -1.17 1.93 6.66
CA ILE A 38 -2.28 1.09 6.18
C ILE A 38 -3.28 0.86 7.31
N THR A 39 -4.55 1.18 7.04
CA THR A 39 -5.69 0.88 7.92
C THR A 39 -6.59 -0.18 7.28
N GLY A 40 -6.95 -1.21 8.05
CA GLY A 40 -7.73 -2.36 7.59
C GLY A 40 -6.92 -3.67 7.53
N PRO A 41 -7.29 -4.66 6.70
CA PRO A 41 -8.41 -4.62 5.76
C PRO A 41 -9.76 -4.84 6.45
N ALA A 42 -10.81 -4.18 5.94
CA ALA A 42 -12.21 -4.45 6.25
C ALA A 42 -12.95 -4.72 4.93
N LEU A 43 -13.71 -5.81 4.85
CA LEU A 43 -14.42 -6.23 3.62
C LEU A 43 -13.50 -6.27 2.38
N SER A 44 -12.30 -6.82 2.52
CA SER A 44 -11.27 -6.89 1.46
C SER A 44 -10.83 -5.53 0.91
N ARG A 45 -10.97 -4.46 1.71
CA ARG A 45 -10.55 -3.10 1.39
C ARG A 45 -9.66 -2.51 2.48
N ALA A 46 -8.69 -1.71 2.08
CA ALA A 46 -7.83 -0.96 3.01
C ALA A 46 -7.72 0.50 2.58
N VAL A 47 -7.45 1.35 3.58
CA VAL A 47 -7.04 2.73 3.38
C VAL A 47 -5.52 2.78 3.45
N ILE A 48 -4.89 3.38 2.45
CA ILE A 48 -3.43 3.52 2.36
C ILE A 48 -3.11 5.01 2.29
N THR A 49 -2.32 5.49 3.23
CA THR A 49 -1.91 6.90 3.29
C THR A 49 -0.39 7.00 3.18
N PHE A 50 0.07 7.67 2.12
CA PHE A 50 1.46 8.13 1.99
C PHE A 50 1.60 9.43 2.77
N LYS A 51 2.46 9.42 3.79
CA LYS A 51 2.72 10.60 4.62
C LYS A 51 3.70 11.53 3.94
N LYS A 52 3.47 12.84 4.05
CA LYS A 52 4.36 13.89 3.52
C LYS A 52 4.83 13.59 2.09
N PHE A 53 3.86 13.42 1.19
CA PHE A 53 4.12 12.94 -0.15
C PHE A 53 4.83 14.03 -0.99
N PRO A 54 6.04 13.77 -1.54
CA PRO A 54 6.85 14.81 -2.16
C PRO A 54 6.19 15.54 -3.34
N LEU A 55 5.38 14.82 -4.14
CA LEU A 55 4.69 15.41 -5.30
C LEU A 55 3.45 16.25 -4.93
N ALA A 56 3.01 16.20 -3.66
CA ALA A 56 1.84 16.91 -3.16
C ALA A 56 2.21 17.98 -2.12
N SER A 57 3.37 18.62 -2.27
CA SER A 57 3.88 19.65 -1.34
C SER A 57 3.89 19.18 0.12
N ASP A 58 4.37 17.96 0.34
CA ASP A 58 4.43 17.30 1.65
C ASP A 58 3.06 17.14 2.34
N SER A 59 1.98 17.15 1.56
CA SER A 59 0.65 16.76 2.03
C SER A 59 0.53 15.24 2.09
N ASP A 60 -0.37 14.75 2.94
CA ASP A 60 -0.71 13.33 2.97
C ASP A 60 -1.57 12.98 1.74
N VAL A 61 -1.23 11.87 1.06
CA VAL A 61 -2.05 11.32 -0.05
C VAL A 61 -2.69 10.03 0.41
N THR A 62 -4.03 9.96 0.35
CA THR A 62 -4.80 8.82 0.85
C THR A 62 -5.59 8.12 -0.26
N ILE A 63 -5.42 6.81 -0.35
CA ILE A 63 -6.20 5.89 -1.19
C ILE A 63 -7.22 5.20 -0.30
N TYR A 64 -8.51 5.52 -0.46
CA TYR A 64 -9.56 5.10 0.48
C TYR A 64 -10.09 3.67 0.30
N ALA A 65 -9.85 3.03 -0.84
CA ALA A 65 -10.52 1.77 -1.18
C ALA A 65 -9.63 0.77 -1.93
N ALA A 66 -8.36 0.66 -1.54
CA ALA A 66 -7.46 -0.33 -2.13
C ALA A 66 -8.00 -1.75 -1.87
N ARG A 67 -8.12 -2.55 -2.92
CA ARG A 67 -8.49 -3.96 -2.85
C ARG A 67 -7.35 -4.71 -2.16
N VAL A 68 -7.71 -5.61 -1.25
CA VAL A 68 -6.78 -6.47 -0.54
C VAL A 68 -7.23 -7.91 -0.69
N GLU A 69 -6.33 -8.74 -1.21
CA GLU A 69 -6.51 -10.18 -1.30
C GLU A 69 -5.52 -10.85 -0.34
N SER A 70 -6.03 -11.74 0.51
CA SER A 70 -5.21 -12.48 1.47
C SER A 70 -4.92 -13.89 0.97
N ASP A 71 -3.66 -14.28 1.03
CA ASP A 71 -3.14 -15.63 0.88
C ASP A 71 -2.45 -15.99 2.22
N PRO A 72 -2.50 -17.24 2.73
CA PRO A 72 -1.89 -17.74 3.97
C PRO A 72 -0.59 -17.09 4.49
N GLU A 73 0.25 -16.49 3.65
CA GLU A 73 1.49 -15.84 4.08
C GLU A 73 1.66 -14.39 3.59
N LYS A 74 0.78 -13.88 2.73
CA LYS A 74 0.94 -12.59 2.07
C LYS A 74 -0.38 -11.89 1.80
N TYR A 75 -0.32 -10.57 1.67
CA TYR A 75 -1.39 -9.78 1.07
C TYR A 75 -0.97 -9.27 -0.28
N THR A 76 -1.90 -9.30 -1.23
CA THR A 76 -1.80 -8.56 -2.49
C THR A 76 -2.70 -7.33 -2.38
N ILE A 77 -2.17 -6.18 -2.76
CA ILE A 77 -2.85 -4.88 -2.72
C ILE A 77 -2.99 -4.40 -4.16
N SER A 78 -4.17 -3.91 -4.52
CA SER A 78 -4.37 -3.27 -5.82
C SER A 78 -5.39 -2.14 -5.75
N TYR A 79 -5.18 -1.10 -6.56
CA TYR A 79 -6.14 -0.01 -6.71
C TYR A 79 -5.98 0.63 -8.07
N THR A 80 -7.10 1.02 -8.67
CA THR A 80 -7.12 1.83 -9.89
C THR A 80 -8.25 2.84 -9.74
N GLY A 81 -7.93 4.12 -9.89
CA GLY A 81 -8.92 5.20 -9.90
C GLY A 81 -8.37 6.53 -9.39
N SER A 82 -9.28 7.50 -9.27
CA SER A 82 -8.96 8.87 -8.87
C SER A 82 -8.70 8.98 -7.37
N VAL A 83 -7.55 9.54 -6.99
CA VAL A 83 -7.18 9.81 -5.59
C VAL A 83 -7.55 11.23 -5.16
N ILE A 84 -7.44 12.19 -6.08
CA ILE A 84 -7.99 13.54 -6.00
C ILE A 84 -8.42 13.97 -7.42
N PRO A 85 -9.33 14.94 -7.58
CA PRO A 85 -9.76 15.39 -8.92
C PRO A 85 -8.57 15.77 -9.82
N GLY A 86 -8.48 15.12 -10.98
CA GLY A 86 -7.38 15.33 -11.93
C GLY A 86 -6.11 14.54 -11.66
N MET A 87 -6.13 13.63 -10.68
CA MET A 87 -5.02 12.72 -10.34
C MET A 87 -5.51 11.27 -10.30
N GLU A 88 -5.22 10.54 -11.37
CA GLU A 88 -5.50 9.10 -11.46
C GLU A 88 -4.33 8.31 -10.86
N CYS A 89 -4.64 7.21 -10.19
CA CYS A 89 -3.67 6.37 -9.52
C CYS A 89 -3.89 4.92 -9.91
N ASN A 90 -2.81 4.23 -10.28
CA ASN A 90 -2.74 2.79 -10.34
C ASN A 90 -1.73 2.32 -9.30
N LEU A 91 -2.14 1.45 -8.39
CA LEU A 91 -1.33 0.93 -7.32
C LEU A 91 -1.39 -0.59 -7.39
N THR A 92 -0.22 -1.22 -7.31
CA THR A 92 -0.06 -2.65 -7.02
C THR A 92 0.91 -2.81 -5.88
N GLY A 93 0.78 -3.87 -5.10
CA GLY A 93 1.74 -4.12 -4.03
C GLY A 93 1.54 -5.43 -3.33
N ASN A 94 2.51 -5.74 -2.46
CA ASN A 94 2.48 -6.91 -1.62
C ASN A 94 2.88 -6.56 -0.19
N ALA A 95 2.36 -7.34 0.77
CA ALA A 95 2.83 -7.29 2.14
C ALA A 95 3.07 -8.72 2.65
N GLN A 96 4.28 -8.99 3.12
CA GLN A 96 4.69 -10.30 3.61
C GLN A 96 5.70 -10.16 4.74
N GLY A 97 5.50 -10.90 5.83
CA GLY A 97 6.46 -10.94 6.94
C GLY A 97 6.75 -9.58 7.59
N GLY A 98 5.81 -8.63 7.52
CA GLY A 98 5.99 -7.25 8.01
C GLY A 98 6.69 -6.31 7.03
N ASN A 99 7.11 -6.78 5.85
CA ASN A 99 7.58 -5.94 4.76
C ASN A 99 6.40 -5.53 3.86
N LEU A 100 6.53 -4.39 3.21
CA LEU A 100 5.57 -3.81 2.26
C LEU A 100 6.34 -3.36 1.02
N SER A 101 5.87 -3.76 -0.17
CA SER A 101 6.33 -3.24 -1.45
C SER A 101 5.12 -2.70 -2.20
N LEU A 102 5.18 -1.46 -2.68
CA LEU A 102 4.13 -0.84 -3.47
C LEU A 102 4.74 -0.22 -4.73
N ASP A 103 4.14 -0.51 -5.88
CA ASP A 103 4.40 0.17 -7.14
C ASP A 103 3.19 1.05 -7.43
N VAL A 104 3.43 2.35 -7.60
CA VAL A 104 2.38 3.35 -7.80
C VAL A 104 2.68 4.13 -9.07
N ILE A 105 1.68 4.25 -9.93
CA ILE A 105 1.67 5.15 -11.07
C ILE A 105 0.64 6.21 -10.79
N ILE A 106 1.06 7.47 -10.75
CA ILE A 106 0.19 8.63 -10.60
C ILE A 106 0.18 9.41 -11.90
N GLU A 107 -0.99 9.65 -12.46
CA GLU A 107 -1.18 10.50 -13.64
C GLU A 107 -1.87 11.80 -13.22
N ALA A 108 -1.18 12.92 -13.35
CA ALA A 108 -1.70 14.23 -13.00
C ALA A 108 -1.37 15.26 -14.10
N GLY A 109 -2.39 15.97 -14.59
CA GLY A 109 -2.19 17.03 -15.59
C GLY A 109 -1.48 16.59 -16.88
N GLY A 110 -1.65 15.32 -17.28
CA GLY A 110 -0.99 14.73 -18.45
C GLY A 110 0.45 14.26 -18.23
N THR A 111 0.95 14.34 -16.99
CA THR A 111 2.26 13.79 -16.60
C THR A 111 2.07 12.51 -15.80
N SER A 112 2.87 11.49 -16.09
CA SER A 112 2.87 10.21 -15.35
C SER A 112 4.11 10.12 -14.46
N PHE A 113 3.91 9.76 -13.20
CA PHE A 113 4.95 9.57 -12.20
C PHE A 113 4.94 8.12 -11.74
N SER A 114 6.09 7.45 -11.84
CA SER A 114 6.29 6.10 -11.30
C SER A 114 6.97 6.18 -9.95
N ILE A 115 6.38 5.54 -8.95
CA ILE A 115 6.84 5.51 -7.57
C ILE A 115 6.99 4.07 -7.13
N ASN A 116 8.18 3.72 -6.65
CA ASN A 116 8.45 2.43 -6.02
C ASN A 116 8.67 2.66 -4.54
N TYR A 117 7.83 2.08 -3.69
CA TYR A 117 7.95 2.16 -2.25
C TYR A 117 8.28 0.78 -1.67
N THR A 118 9.28 0.72 -0.81
CA THR A 118 9.57 -0.46 0.01
C THR A 118 9.72 -0.04 1.46
N GLY A 119 9.13 -0.79 2.39
CA GLY A 119 9.24 -0.47 3.80
C GLY A 119 8.95 -1.63 4.72
N ARG A 120 9.26 -1.44 6.00
CA ARG A 120 9.03 -2.42 7.06
C ARG A 120 8.12 -1.85 8.12
N ARG A 121 7.23 -2.68 8.65
CA ARG A 121 6.31 -2.29 9.70
C ARG A 121 7.06 -2.07 11.02
N ASN A 122 6.78 -0.94 11.66
CA ASN A 122 7.22 -0.62 13.02
C ASN A 122 6.39 -1.34 14.10
#